data_AF-A0A9E6JHH0-F1
#
_entry.id   AF-A0A9E6JHH0-F1
#
_cell.length_a   1.000
_cell.length_b   1.000
_cell.length_c   1.000
_cell.angle_alpha   90.00
_cell.angle_beta   90.00
_cell.angle_gamma   90.00
#
_symmetry.space_group_name_H-M   'P 1'
#
loop_
_entity.id
_entity.type
_entity.pdbx_description
1 polymer ?
#
loop_
_entity_poly.entity_id
_entity_poly.type
_entity_poly.pdbx_seq_one_letter_code
_entity_poly.pdbx_strand_id
1 'polypeptide(L)'
;MPHASIVPAPPEAGAYLPLHCDDEEIIVGLVADAETSQALAKHFIQAEESETLSPEDMADSVKEIINVAAGLLKTETAKQNRPLKLGLPFFLEGKLKPIGSQEIAGSDIVIGGYHVRLQVLRNHPRVLDLIKAPEGKEAAARSPQEWLSEALTAAFRFTVSTLKVEKYQVKKIMRTFTGEAIAGAYIPMIGEDDSVLLGLLTDETGLREIARGFLQLPESETLDSELMMDAIKEVLNVLSGMIKTQLFKPNTPYLTNLPFFVDGYIEVTDKQDASAALIEIGKVQTYIVIIKQKSEVAG
;
A
#
# COMPACT_ATOMS: atom_id res chain seq x y z
N MET A 1 -19.49 -12.62 39.48
CA MET A 1 -18.54 -11.51 39.25
C MET A 1 -18.64 -11.14 37.78
N PRO A 2 -18.94 -9.88 37.42
CA PRO A 2 -18.97 -9.49 36.01
C PRO A 2 -17.53 -9.53 35.49
N HIS A 3 -17.31 -10.28 34.40
CA HIS A 3 -16.06 -10.20 33.65
C HIS A 3 -15.91 -8.76 33.17
N ALA A 4 -14.89 -8.06 33.67
CA ALA A 4 -14.52 -6.77 33.13
C ALA A 4 -14.33 -6.96 31.63
N SER A 5 -15.16 -6.28 30.83
CA SER A 5 -14.95 -6.19 29.39
C SER A 5 -13.64 -5.41 29.22
N ILE A 6 -12.55 -6.15 29.10
CA ILE A 6 -11.27 -5.60 28.67
C ILE A 6 -11.54 -5.14 27.25
N VAL A 7 -11.70 -3.84 27.06
CA VAL A 7 -11.61 -3.25 25.73
C VAL A 7 -10.15 -3.45 25.33
N PRO A 8 -9.82 -4.35 24.40
CA PRO A 8 -8.44 -4.56 24.01
C PRO A 8 -7.87 -3.23 23.49
N ALA A 9 -6.59 -2.99 23.79
CA ALA A 9 -5.87 -1.88 23.18
C ALA A 9 -6.04 -1.96 21.65
N PRO A 10 -6.21 -0.84 20.94
CA PRO A 10 -6.43 -0.88 19.50
C PRO A 10 -5.22 -1.58 18.85
N PRO A 11 -5.43 -2.55 17.97
CA PRO A 11 -4.34 -3.28 17.36
C PRO A 11 -3.51 -2.32 16.48
N GLU A 12 -2.19 -2.43 16.57
CA GLU A 12 -1.25 -1.43 16.05
C GLU A 12 -0.51 -1.87 14.78
N ALA A 13 -0.58 -3.15 14.41
CA ALA A 13 0.05 -3.69 13.20
C ALA A 13 -0.85 -4.74 12.53
N GLY A 14 -0.63 -5.00 11.25
CA GLY A 14 -1.43 -6.00 10.55
C GLY A 14 -0.98 -6.28 9.13
N ALA A 15 -1.46 -7.39 8.58
CA ALA A 15 -1.30 -7.70 7.17
C ALA A 15 -2.50 -7.22 6.38
N TYR A 16 -2.24 -6.61 5.23
CA TYR A 16 -3.24 -6.04 4.35
C TYR A 16 -3.05 -6.58 2.94
N LEU A 17 -4.16 -6.72 2.21
CA LEU A 17 -4.16 -7.18 0.84
C LEU A 17 -5.12 -6.33 0.00
N PRO A 18 -4.61 -5.61 -1.02
CA PRO A 18 -5.45 -4.95 -2.00
C PRO A 18 -6.21 -5.98 -2.84
N LEU A 19 -7.50 -5.73 -3.03
CA LEU A 19 -8.38 -6.51 -3.90
C LEU A 19 -9.03 -5.56 -4.91
N HIS A 20 -9.27 -6.06 -6.11
CA HIS A 20 -9.94 -5.30 -7.16
C HIS A 20 -10.99 -6.17 -7.85
N CYS A 21 -12.20 -5.64 -8.03
CA CYS A 21 -13.19 -6.12 -8.99
C CYS A 21 -13.65 -4.97 -9.89
N ASP A 22 -14.42 -5.31 -10.93
CA ASP A 22 -14.84 -4.36 -11.97
C ASP A 22 -15.52 -3.09 -11.43
N ASP A 23 -16.16 -3.18 -10.27
CA ASP A 23 -16.97 -2.13 -9.64
C ASP A 23 -16.45 -1.67 -8.27
N GLU A 24 -15.37 -2.26 -7.75
CA GLU A 24 -14.91 -1.97 -6.39
C GLU A 24 -13.41 -2.18 -6.21
N GLU A 25 -12.83 -1.28 -5.42
CA GLU A 25 -11.45 -1.30 -4.97
C GLU A 25 -11.47 -1.34 -3.45
N ILE A 26 -10.97 -2.43 -2.87
CA ILE A 26 -10.98 -2.65 -1.43
C ILE A 26 -9.60 -3.11 -0.95
N ILE A 27 -9.26 -2.81 0.29
CA ILE A 27 -8.11 -3.38 0.99
C ILE A 27 -8.64 -4.13 2.19
N VAL A 28 -8.37 -5.43 2.26
CA VAL A 28 -8.72 -6.25 3.43
C VAL A 28 -7.52 -6.34 4.36
N GLY A 29 -7.75 -6.19 5.66
CA GLY A 29 -6.70 -6.18 6.67
C GLY A 29 -6.99 -7.17 7.80
N LEU A 30 -5.98 -7.90 8.25
CA LEU A 30 -5.97 -8.67 9.48
C LEU A 30 -5.06 -7.95 10.48
N VAL A 31 -5.65 -7.34 11.50
CA VAL A 31 -4.95 -6.45 12.43
C VAL A 31 -5.00 -7.05 13.83
N ALA A 32 -3.86 -7.09 14.50
CA ALA A 32 -3.69 -7.64 15.83
C ALA A 32 -2.60 -6.88 16.61
N ASP A 33 -2.53 -7.08 17.93
CA ASP A 33 -1.33 -6.63 18.67
C ASP A 33 -0.12 -7.53 18.36
N ALA A 34 1.06 -7.12 18.82
CA ALA A 34 2.31 -7.82 18.54
C ALA A 34 2.32 -9.25 19.11
N GLU A 35 1.81 -9.45 20.34
CA GLU A 35 1.75 -10.76 20.99
C GLU A 35 0.84 -11.73 20.21
N THR A 36 -0.32 -11.24 19.81
CA THR A 36 -1.30 -11.98 19.02
C THR A 36 -0.77 -12.29 17.62
N SER A 37 -0.11 -11.33 16.97
CA SER A 37 0.53 -11.53 15.67
C SER A 37 1.61 -12.60 15.74
N GLN A 38 2.44 -12.56 16.80
CA GLN A 38 3.47 -13.56 17.08
C GLN A 38 2.85 -14.95 17.28
N ALA A 39 1.77 -15.06 18.05
CA ALA A 39 1.11 -16.32 18.33
C ALA A 39 0.43 -16.92 17.08
N LEU A 40 -0.24 -16.09 16.28
CA LEU A 40 -0.85 -16.48 15.01
C LEU A 40 0.18 -16.97 14.01
N ALA A 41 1.27 -16.21 13.84
CA ALA A 41 2.37 -16.57 12.96
C ALA A 41 2.97 -17.93 13.35
N LYS A 42 3.29 -18.13 14.63
CA LYS A 42 3.81 -19.42 15.13
C LYS A 42 2.86 -20.58 14.87
N HIS A 43 1.58 -20.39 15.14
CA HIS A 43 0.58 -21.44 14.90
C HIS A 43 0.46 -21.79 13.41
N PHE A 44 0.51 -20.77 12.53
CA PHE A 44 0.40 -20.95 11.09
C PHE A 44 1.55 -21.76 10.50
N ILE A 45 2.79 -21.49 10.93
CA ILE A 45 3.99 -22.20 10.46
C ILE A 45 4.36 -23.43 11.31
N GLN A 46 3.55 -23.76 12.32
CA GLN A 46 3.77 -24.87 13.26
C GLN A 46 5.10 -24.76 14.04
N ALA A 47 5.51 -23.55 14.40
CA ALA A 47 6.66 -23.28 15.25
C ALA A 47 6.41 -23.71 16.71
N GLU A 48 7.48 -23.93 17.48
CA GLU A 48 7.37 -24.27 18.90
C GLU A 48 6.79 -23.10 19.72
N GLU A 49 6.03 -23.39 20.78
CA GLU A 49 5.39 -22.35 21.59
C GLU A 49 6.41 -21.40 22.25
N SER A 50 7.57 -21.93 22.65
CA SER A 50 8.70 -21.18 23.22
C SER A 50 9.52 -20.41 22.19
N GLU A 51 9.34 -20.69 20.90
CA GLU A 51 10.06 -19.98 19.84
C GLU A 51 9.55 -18.53 19.75
N THR A 52 10.46 -17.61 19.44
CA THR A 52 10.13 -16.23 19.08
C THR A 52 10.63 -16.02 17.66
N LEU A 53 9.69 -15.80 16.75
CA LEU A 53 9.99 -15.53 15.33
C LEU A 53 10.62 -14.14 15.21
N SER A 54 11.43 -13.96 14.16
CA SER A 54 11.87 -12.62 13.79
C SER A 54 10.67 -11.76 13.33
N PRO A 55 10.77 -10.42 13.36
CA PRO A 55 9.74 -9.55 12.81
C PRO A 55 9.39 -9.87 11.35
N GLU A 56 10.40 -10.23 10.56
CA GLU A 56 10.25 -10.62 9.17
C GLU A 56 9.46 -11.94 9.02
N ASP A 57 9.83 -12.97 9.77
CA ASP A 57 9.12 -14.26 9.75
C ASP A 57 7.68 -14.13 10.24
N MET A 58 7.46 -13.29 11.26
CA MET A 58 6.13 -12.95 11.75
C MET A 58 5.32 -12.25 10.65
N ALA A 59 5.87 -11.18 10.06
CA ALA A 59 5.21 -10.41 9.01
C ALA A 59 4.87 -11.28 7.79
N ASP A 60 5.80 -12.14 7.35
CA ASP A 60 5.57 -13.08 6.26
C ASP A 60 4.46 -14.07 6.58
N SER A 61 4.48 -14.66 7.77
CA SER A 61 3.45 -15.61 8.21
C SER A 61 2.06 -14.97 8.27
N VAL A 62 1.93 -13.76 8.82
CA VAL A 62 0.63 -13.06 8.89
C VAL A 62 0.16 -12.62 7.49
N LYS A 63 1.08 -12.26 6.58
CA LYS A 63 0.76 -12.02 5.17
C LYS A 63 0.21 -13.26 4.47
N GLU A 64 0.77 -14.44 4.75
CA GLU A 64 0.23 -15.68 4.20
C GLU A 64 -1.17 -16.00 4.74
N ILE A 65 -1.45 -15.71 6.01
CA ILE A 65 -2.80 -15.88 6.58
C ILE A 65 -3.82 -15.03 5.82
N ILE A 66 -3.55 -13.73 5.60
CA ILE A 66 -4.49 -12.87 4.85
C ILE A 66 -4.58 -13.27 3.37
N ASN A 67 -3.49 -13.74 2.78
CA ASN A 67 -3.45 -14.24 1.40
C ASN A 67 -4.35 -15.49 1.23
N VAL A 68 -4.28 -16.45 2.16
CA VAL A 68 -5.18 -17.62 2.18
C VAL A 68 -6.63 -17.19 2.35
N ALA A 69 -6.92 -16.30 3.30
CA ALA A 69 -8.27 -15.78 3.51
C ALA A 69 -8.85 -15.10 2.26
N ALA A 70 -8.02 -14.34 1.54
CA ALA A 70 -8.39 -13.69 0.31
C ALA A 70 -8.55 -14.66 -0.88
N GLY A 71 -7.75 -15.73 -0.94
CA GLY A 71 -7.94 -16.80 -1.92
C GLY A 71 -9.30 -17.50 -1.75
N LEU A 72 -9.75 -17.69 -0.51
CA LEU A 72 -11.09 -18.18 -0.22
C LEU A 72 -12.16 -17.16 -0.64
N LEU A 73 -11.98 -15.88 -0.30
CA LEU A 73 -12.91 -14.81 -0.69
C LEU A 73 -13.04 -14.72 -2.21
N LYS A 74 -11.92 -14.72 -2.95
CA LYS A 74 -11.88 -14.74 -4.42
C LYS A 74 -12.67 -15.92 -5.00
N THR A 75 -12.55 -17.10 -4.39
CA THR A 75 -13.30 -18.28 -4.81
C THR A 75 -14.80 -18.10 -4.61
N GLU A 76 -15.23 -17.54 -3.48
CA GLU A 76 -16.64 -17.30 -3.20
C GLU A 76 -17.25 -16.19 -4.07
N THR A 77 -16.53 -15.09 -4.30
CA THR A 77 -17.04 -14.00 -5.16
C THR A 77 -17.07 -14.41 -6.64
N ALA A 78 -16.16 -15.28 -7.09
CA ALA A 78 -16.20 -15.84 -8.44
C ALA A 78 -17.50 -16.63 -8.70
N LYS A 79 -18.02 -17.38 -7.71
CA LYS A 79 -19.33 -18.06 -7.80
C LYS A 79 -20.49 -17.08 -7.98
N GLN A 80 -20.31 -15.82 -7.61
CA GLN A 80 -21.28 -14.74 -7.74
C GLN A 80 -21.07 -13.89 -9.00
N ASN A 81 -20.22 -14.34 -9.94
CA ASN A 81 -19.80 -13.57 -11.12
C ASN A 81 -19.13 -12.23 -10.79
N ARG A 82 -18.43 -12.14 -9.65
CA ARG A 82 -17.63 -10.98 -9.24
C ARG A 82 -16.17 -11.42 -9.00
N PRO A 83 -15.42 -11.76 -10.06
CA PRO A 83 -14.05 -12.22 -9.90
C PRO A 83 -13.18 -11.12 -9.26
N LEU A 84 -12.42 -11.50 -8.24
CA LEU A 84 -11.45 -10.61 -7.59
C LEU A 84 -10.04 -10.83 -8.15
N LYS A 85 -9.35 -9.74 -8.44
CA LYS A 85 -7.90 -9.69 -8.63
C LYS A 85 -7.25 -9.36 -7.30
N LEU A 86 -6.22 -10.13 -6.94
CA LEU A 86 -5.46 -9.94 -5.71
C LEU A 86 -4.23 -9.08 -6.03
N GLY A 87 -3.94 -8.10 -5.18
CA GLY A 87 -2.70 -7.34 -5.22
C GLY A 87 -1.61 -7.96 -4.36
N LEU A 88 -0.60 -7.17 -4.03
CA LEU A 88 0.52 -7.58 -3.19
C LEU A 88 0.11 -7.55 -1.70
N PRO A 89 0.19 -8.65 -0.94
CA PRO A 89 0.07 -8.57 0.51
C PRO A 89 1.23 -7.77 1.10
N PHE A 90 0.93 -6.92 2.07
CA PHE A 90 1.94 -6.15 2.80
C PHE A 90 1.66 -6.18 4.30
N PHE A 91 2.72 -6.15 5.10
CA PHE A 91 2.61 -6.03 6.55
C PHE A 91 2.94 -4.60 6.93
N LEU A 92 2.09 -3.99 7.75
CA LEU A 92 2.22 -2.61 8.18
C LEU A 92 2.47 -2.59 9.68
N GLU A 93 3.63 -2.05 10.05
CA GLU A 93 3.96 -1.64 11.42
C GLU A 93 3.43 -0.21 11.62
N GLY A 94 2.23 -0.09 12.17
CA GLY A 94 1.51 1.18 12.33
C GLY A 94 0.07 1.14 11.82
N LYS A 95 -0.50 2.32 11.58
CA LYS A 95 -1.92 2.47 11.30
C LYS A 95 -2.19 2.84 9.85
N LEU A 96 -3.11 2.11 9.24
CA LEU A 96 -3.72 2.52 7.99
C LEU A 96 -4.76 3.61 8.30
N LYS A 97 -4.64 4.76 7.65
CA LYS A 97 -5.58 5.89 7.81
C LYS A 97 -6.46 5.99 6.56
N PRO A 98 -7.79 6.05 6.71
CA PRO A 98 -8.67 6.33 5.58
C PRO A 98 -8.41 7.76 5.10
N ILE A 99 -8.47 7.96 3.79
CA ILE A 99 -8.26 9.26 3.15
C ILE A 99 -9.42 9.64 2.22
N GLY A 100 -9.86 10.88 2.32
CA GLY A 100 -10.97 11.46 1.57
C GLY A 100 -12.28 10.73 1.82
N SER A 101 -12.89 10.23 0.75
CA SER A 101 -14.15 9.48 0.80
C SER A 101 -13.99 8.00 1.20
N GLN A 102 -12.86 7.61 1.76
CA GLN A 102 -12.66 6.23 2.20
C GLN A 102 -13.34 5.95 3.52
N GLU A 103 -13.79 4.72 3.68
CA GLU A 103 -14.30 4.20 4.94
C GLU A 103 -13.57 2.92 5.33
N ILE A 104 -13.32 2.78 6.64
CA ILE A 104 -12.87 1.53 7.23
C ILE A 104 -14.04 0.93 8.00
N ALA A 105 -14.47 -0.25 7.56
CA ALA A 105 -15.32 -1.12 8.34
C ALA A 105 -14.45 -2.19 9.01
N GLY A 106 -14.83 -2.67 10.18
CA GLY A 106 -14.11 -3.77 10.82
C GLY A 106 -14.99 -4.58 11.76
N SER A 107 -14.60 -5.83 11.96
CA SER A 107 -15.20 -6.73 12.93
C SER A 107 -14.11 -7.40 13.75
N ASP A 108 -14.31 -7.44 15.07
CA ASP A 108 -13.49 -8.23 15.95
C ASP A 108 -13.94 -9.70 15.84
N ILE A 109 -12.99 -10.59 15.57
CA ILE A 109 -13.23 -12.03 15.39
C ILE A 109 -12.22 -12.81 16.23
N VAL A 110 -12.48 -14.11 16.41
CA VAL A 110 -11.59 -15.02 17.13
C VAL A 110 -11.10 -16.09 16.17
N ILE A 111 -9.78 -16.20 15.98
CA ILE A 111 -9.13 -17.22 15.17
C ILE A 111 -8.30 -18.10 16.10
N GLY A 112 -8.65 -19.37 16.28
CA GLY A 112 -7.87 -20.28 17.13
C GLY A 112 -7.75 -19.85 18.60
N GLY A 113 -8.67 -19.02 19.10
CA GLY A 113 -8.62 -18.43 20.44
C GLY A 113 -7.97 -17.04 20.50
N TYR A 114 -7.40 -16.55 19.39
CA TYR A 114 -6.76 -15.24 19.29
C TYR A 114 -7.73 -14.17 18.82
N HIS A 115 -7.76 -13.03 19.50
CA HIS A 115 -8.60 -11.89 19.14
C HIS A 115 -7.92 -11.04 18.06
N VAL A 116 -8.56 -10.94 16.91
CA VAL A 116 -8.07 -10.14 15.78
C VAL A 116 -9.17 -9.25 15.26
N ARG A 117 -8.80 -8.17 14.59
CA ARG A 117 -9.74 -7.34 13.85
C ARG A 117 -9.57 -7.57 12.35
N LEU A 118 -10.62 -8.05 11.71
CA LEU A 118 -10.72 -8.02 10.26
C LEU A 118 -11.22 -6.64 9.84
N GLN A 119 -10.49 -5.95 8.97
CA GLN A 119 -10.82 -4.63 8.45
C GLN A 119 -11.02 -4.68 6.95
N VAL A 120 -11.89 -3.81 6.45
CA VAL A 120 -12.09 -3.54 5.03
C VAL A 120 -12.04 -2.03 4.86
N LEU A 121 -11.03 -1.56 4.13
CA LEU A 121 -10.97 -0.21 3.61
C LEU A 121 -11.56 -0.21 2.21
N ARG A 122 -12.43 0.74 1.90
CA ARG A 122 -12.95 0.93 0.53
C ARG A 122 -13.26 2.40 0.27
N ASN A 123 -13.41 2.76 -1.01
CA ASN A 123 -14.03 4.02 -1.37
C ASN A 123 -15.55 3.96 -1.12
N HIS A 124 -16.13 5.07 -0.62
CA HIS A 124 -17.57 5.24 -0.64
C HIS A 124 -18.08 5.12 -2.10
N PRO A 125 -19.20 4.39 -2.37
CA PRO A 125 -19.64 3.98 -3.71
C PRO A 125 -20.09 5.09 -4.69
N ARG A 126 -19.61 6.34 -4.53
CA ARG A 126 -19.97 7.49 -5.38
C ARG A 126 -18.91 7.85 -6.43
N VAL A 127 -17.86 7.05 -6.64
CA VAL A 127 -16.68 7.49 -7.42
C VAL A 127 -16.26 6.52 -8.53
N LEU A 128 -16.90 5.36 -8.70
CA LEU A 128 -16.50 4.37 -9.72
C LEU A 128 -17.44 4.36 -10.93
N ASP A 129 -17.50 5.49 -11.63
CA ASP A 129 -17.96 5.53 -13.01
C ASP A 129 -16.78 5.98 -13.87
N LEU A 130 -16.46 5.19 -14.91
CA LEU A 130 -15.41 5.41 -15.92
C LEU A 130 -14.04 4.83 -15.54
N ILE A 131 -13.75 3.61 -15.99
CA ILE A 131 -12.57 3.20 -16.78
C ILE A 131 -12.66 1.67 -16.94
N LYS A 132 -13.09 1.19 -18.10
CA LYS A 132 -12.91 -0.22 -18.47
C LYS A 132 -11.53 -0.37 -19.09
N ALA A 133 -10.71 -1.25 -18.53
CA ALA A 133 -9.41 -1.56 -19.11
C ALA A 133 -9.61 -2.35 -20.42
N PRO A 134 -8.97 -1.96 -21.53
CA PRO A 134 -8.96 -2.76 -22.75
C PRO A 134 -8.19 -4.08 -22.54
N GLU A 135 -8.68 -5.16 -23.13
CA GLU A 135 -7.97 -6.45 -23.18
C GLU A 135 -6.68 -6.30 -24.00
N GLY A 136 -5.57 -6.77 -23.46
CA GLY A 136 -4.26 -6.50 -24.02
C GLY A 136 -3.25 -7.62 -23.79
N LYS A 137 -2.17 -7.61 -24.57
CA LYS A 137 -1.12 -8.64 -24.53
C LYS A 137 -0.22 -8.47 -23.31
N GLU A 138 0.20 -9.61 -22.75
CA GLU A 138 1.19 -9.72 -21.67
C GLU A 138 2.40 -8.81 -21.92
N ALA A 139 2.70 -7.95 -20.94
CA ALA A 139 4.00 -7.28 -20.89
C ALA A 139 4.95 -8.13 -20.06
N ALA A 140 6.21 -8.22 -20.49
CA ALA A 140 7.24 -8.88 -19.72
C ALA A 140 7.32 -8.29 -18.29
N ALA A 141 7.44 -9.18 -17.29
CA ALA A 141 7.61 -8.79 -15.90
C ALA A 141 8.83 -7.88 -15.74
N ARG A 142 8.62 -6.68 -15.18
CA ARG A 142 9.68 -5.69 -14.95
C ARG A 142 10.31 -5.82 -13.56
N SER A 143 11.59 -5.54 -13.46
CA SER A 143 12.30 -5.44 -12.19
C SER A 143 11.85 -4.22 -11.36
N PRO A 144 12.00 -4.24 -10.03
CA PRO A 144 11.76 -3.07 -9.17
C PRO A 144 12.55 -1.82 -9.59
N GLN A 145 13.76 -1.99 -10.13
CA GLN A 145 14.60 -0.86 -10.57
C GLN A 145 14.07 -0.22 -11.85
N GLU A 146 13.54 -1.01 -12.78
CA GLU A 146 12.86 -0.48 -13.97
C GLU A 146 11.61 0.31 -13.56
N TRP A 147 10.81 -0.23 -12.65
CA TRP A 147 9.68 0.50 -12.06
C TRP A 147 10.10 1.80 -11.38
N LEU A 148 11.18 1.77 -10.58
CA LEU A 148 11.68 2.96 -9.89
C LEU A 148 12.16 4.04 -10.88
N SER A 149 12.84 3.65 -11.97
CA SER A 149 13.27 4.59 -13.01
C SER A 149 12.09 5.36 -13.62
N GLU A 150 10.97 4.66 -13.79
CA GLU A 150 9.77 5.18 -14.45
C GLU A 150 8.97 6.05 -13.47
N ALA A 151 8.92 5.65 -12.20
CA ALA A 151 8.41 6.46 -11.12
C ALA A 151 9.22 7.76 -10.92
N LEU A 152 10.55 7.71 -11.05
CA LEU A 152 11.41 8.91 -10.98
C LEU A 152 11.19 9.84 -12.17
N THR A 153 10.95 9.29 -13.36
CA THR A 153 10.60 10.09 -14.55
C THR A 153 9.23 10.76 -14.37
N ALA A 154 8.24 10.04 -13.84
CA ALA A 154 6.94 10.60 -13.49
C ALA A 154 7.07 11.69 -12.40
N ALA A 155 7.84 11.45 -11.34
CA ALA A 155 8.06 12.40 -10.25
C ALA A 155 8.74 13.69 -10.74
N PHE A 156 9.75 13.59 -11.62
CA PHE A 156 10.37 14.75 -12.25
C PHE A 156 9.34 15.57 -13.07
N ARG A 157 8.56 14.90 -13.93
CA ARG A 157 7.54 15.56 -14.75
C ARG A 157 6.50 16.25 -13.87
N PHE A 158 5.94 15.54 -12.89
CA PHE A 158 5.00 16.08 -11.92
C PHE A 158 5.56 17.32 -11.20
N THR A 159 6.83 17.26 -10.76
CA THR A 159 7.48 18.38 -10.07
C THR A 159 7.57 19.62 -10.96
N VAL A 160 8.00 19.47 -12.20
CA VAL A 160 8.18 20.59 -13.13
C VAL A 160 6.83 21.11 -13.66
N SER A 161 5.92 20.22 -14.08
CA SER A 161 4.68 20.61 -14.74
C SER A 161 3.57 21.01 -13.76
N THR A 162 3.47 20.31 -12.64
CA THR A 162 2.34 20.46 -11.71
C THR A 162 2.73 21.34 -10.53
N LEU A 163 3.85 21.04 -9.85
CA LEU A 163 4.30 21.84 -8.71
C LEU A 163 5.01 23.13 -9.14
N LYS A 164 5.44 23.24 -10.40
CA LYS A 164 6.23 24.38 -10.93
C LYS A 164 7.51 24.63 -10.12
N VAL A 165 8.07 23.57 -9.55
CA VAL A 165 9.32 23.63 -8.78
C VAL A 165 10.48 23.34 -9.72
N GLU A 166 11.40 24.30 -9.86
CA GLU A 166 12.53 24.18 -10.78
C GLU A 166 13.61 23.21 -10.29
N LYS A 167 13.69 23.00 -8.97
CA LYS A 167 14.72 22.16 -8.35
C LYS A 167 14.19 20.76 -8.08
N TYR A 168 14.59 19.81 -8.91
CA TYR A 168 14.41 18.38 -8.69
C TYR A 168 15.77 17.68 -8.75
N GLN A 169 16.10 16.87 -7.75
CA GLN A 169 17.34 16.11 -7.75
C GLN A 169 17.16 14.73 -7.13
N VAL A 170 17.63 13.69 -7.83
CA VAL A 170 17.81 12.36 -7.22
C VAL A 170 19.09 12.40 -6.38
N LYS A 171 18.96 12.25 -5.05
CA LYS A 171 20.08 12.28 -4.10
C LYS A 171 20.72 10.91 -3.92
N LYS A 172 19.90 9.87 -3.79
CA LYS A 172 20.35 8.51 -3.52
C LYS A 172 19.38 7.50 -4.11
N ILE A 173 19.90 6.45 -4.75
CA ILE A 173 19.13 5.26 -5.14
C ILE A 173 19.52 4.13 -4.19
N MET A 174 18.54 3.39 -3.71
CA MET A 174 18.68 2.31 -2.75
C MET A 174 18.02 1.06 -3.29
N ARG A 175 18.72 -0.07 -3.17
CA ARG A 175 18.21 -1.40 -3.56
C ARG A 175 17.45 -2.10 -2.43
N THR A 176 17.43 -1.50 -1.26
CA THR A 176 16.69 -1.95 -0.07
C THR A 176 16.11 -0.71 0.61
N PHE A 177 14.97 -0.86 1.25
CA PHE A 177 14.29 0.20 1.97
C PHE A 177 13.74 -0.37 3.28
N THR A 178 14.13 0.20 4.41
CA THR A 178 13.78 -0.29 5.76
C THR A 178 12.74 0.59 6.47
N GLY A 179 12.18 1.61 5.81
CA GLY A 179 10.93 2.26 6.23
C GLY A 179 10.92 3.10 7.51
N GLU A 180 11.91 3.01 8.39
CA GLU A 180 11.79 3.55 9.75
C GLU A 180 11.46 5.06 9.80
N ALA A 181 10.36 5.37 10.49
CA ALA A 181 9.92 6.71 10.91
C ALA A 181 9.49 7.70 9.81
N ILE A 182 8.88 7.22 8.72
CA ILE A 182 8.43 8.07 7.62
C ILE A 182 6.96 7.80 7.31
N ALA A 183 6.12 8.84 7.31
CA ALA A 183 4.73 8.75 6.91
C ALA A 183 4.56 8.98 5.41
N GLY A 184 3.42 8.58 4.87
CA GLY A 184 3.08 8.93 3.49
C GLY A 184 1.96 8.06 2.96
N ALA A 185 1.93 7.89 1.65
CA ALA A 185 0.91 7.10 1.02
C ALA A 185 1.52 6.07 0.07
N TYR A 186 0.74 5.02 -0.17
CA TYR A 186 1.03 4.01 -1.17
C TYR A 186 -0.19 3.83 -2.08
N ILE A 187 0.06 3.45 -3.33
CA ILE A 187 -0.97 3.04 -4.28
C ILE A 187 -0.60 1.67 -4.88
N PRO A 188 -1.48 0.65 -4.78
CA PRO A 188 -1.27 -0.61 -5.47
C PRO A 188 -1.50 -0.47 -6.96
N MET A 189 -0.61 -1.07 -7.75
CA MET A 189 -0.72 -1.24 -9.19
C MET A 189 -0.73 -2.74 -9.48
N ILE A 190 -1.87 -3.26 -9.97
CA ILE A 190 -2.14 -4.69 -10.16
C ILE A 190 -2.13 -5.00 -11.65
N GLY A 191 -1.14 -5.78 -12.09
CA GLY A 191 -1.06 -6.36 -13.43
C GLY A 191 -1.68 -7.76 -13.49
N GLU A 192 -1.48 -8.45 -14.60
CA GLU A 192 -1.91 -9.85 -14.78
C GLU A 192 -0.98 -10.82 -14.04
N ASP A 193 0.33 -10.65 -14.24
CA ASP A 193 1.35 -11.56 -13.70
C ASP A 193 2.11 -11.00 -12.49
N ASP A 194 1.93 -9.70 -12.19
CA ASP A 194 2.60 -9.07 -11.05
C ASP A 194 1.77 -7.96 -10.42
N SER A 195 2.21 -7.53 -9.24
CA SER A 195 1.66 -6.38 -8.55
C SER A 195 2.78 -5.59 -7.89
N VAL A 196 2.60 -4.27 -7.83
CA VAL A 196 3.59 -3.33 -7.33
C VAL A 196 2.91 -2.34 -6.39
N LEU A 197 3.55 -2.00 -5.27
CA LEU A 197 3.19 -0.85 -4.45
C LEU A 197 4.10 0.33 -4.82
N LEU A 198 3.49 1.45 -5.22
CA LEU A 198 4.16 2.71 -5.41
C LEU A 198 3.94 3.59 -4.17
N GLY A 199 5.01 3.98 -3.49
CA GLY A 199 4.99 4.81 -2.30
C GLY A 199 5.59 6.20 -2.53
N LEU A 200 5.03 7.20 -1.85
CA LEU A 200 5.57 8.55 -1.70
C LEU A 200 5.65 8.86 -0.20
N LEU A 201 6.86 8.92 0.35
CA LEU A 201 7.08 8.99 1.80
C LEU A 201 7.99 10.17 2.15
N THR A 202 7.65 10.90 3.20
CA THR A 202 8.51 11.95 3.79
C THR A 202 8.04 12.24 5.23
N ASP A 203 8.72 13.13 5.93
CA ASP A 203 8.24 13.59 7.23
C ASP A 203 6.95 14.45 7.07
N GLU A 204 6.28 14.75 8.19
CA GLU A 204 5.05 15.53 8.14
C GLU A 204 5.25 16.92 7.50
N THR A 205 6.42 17.54 7.70
CA THR A 205 6.73 18.84 7.11
C THR A 205 6.79 18.71 5.59
N GLY A 206 7.47 17.69 5.08
CA GLY A 206 7.55 17.41 3.66
C GLY A 206 6.20 17.08 3.03
N LEU A 207 5.35 16.33 3.72
CA LEU A 207 3.99 16.01 3.25
C LEU A 207 3.15 17.29 3.12
N ARG A 208 3.23 18.18 4.11
CA ARG A 208 2.54 19.49 4.09
C ARG A 208 3.03 20.35 2.94
N GLU A 209 4.33 20.44 2.73
CA GLU A 209 4.92 21.24 1.64
C GLU A 209 4.53 20.72 0.25
N ILE A 210 4.56 19.39 0.04
CA ILE A 210 4.11 18.78 -1.22
C ILE A 210 2.61 19.04 -1.43
N ALA A 211 1.79 18.81 -0.42
CA ALA A 211 0.36 19.04 -0.48
C ALA A 211 0.01 20.51 -0.78
N ARG A 212 0.67 21.47 -0.11
CA ARG A 212 0.52 22.91 -0.39
C ARG A 212 0.89 23.25 -1.82
N GLY A 213 2.02 22.76 -2.30
CA GLY A 213 2.46 22.97 -3.68
C GLY A 213 1.46 22.41 -4.69
N PHE A 214 0.92 21.22 -4.44
CA PHE A 214 -0.07 20.58 -5.30
C PHE A 214 -1.40 21.34 -5.34
N LEU A 215 -1.90 21.76 -4.17
CA LEU A 215 -3.13 22.54 -4.01
C LEU A 215 -2.94 24.03 -4.38
N GLN A 216 -1.72 24.47 -4.66
CA GLN A 216 -1.35 25.88 -4.91
C GLN A 216 -1.77 26.83 -3.77
N LEU A 217 -1.69 26.35 -2.53
CA LEU A 217 -2.03 27.15 -1.35
C LEU A 217 -0.86 28.08 -0.97
N PRO A 218 -1.13 29.34 -0.59
CA PRO A 218 -0.10 30.23 -0.06
C PRO A 218 0.41 29.72 1.30
N GLU A 219 1.66 30.07 1.66
CA GLU A 219 2.28 29.68 2.94
C GLU A 219 1.47 30.11 4.17
N SER A 220 0.72 31.22 4.05
CA SER A 220 -0.11 31.76 5.13
C SER A 220 -1.40 30.98 5.37
N GLU A 221 -1.86 30.17 4.42
CA GLU A 221 -3.11 29.42 4.57
C GLU A 221 -2.89 28.20 5.47
N THR A 222 -3.88 27.84 6.29
CA THR A 222 -3.79 26.65 7.13
C THR A 222 -4.12 25.41 6.31
N LEU A 223 -3.22 24.43 6.29
CA LEU A 223 -3.47 23.11 5.73
C LEU A 223 -3.71 22.16 6.92
N ASP A 224 -4.91 21.62 7.07
CA ASP A 224 -5.14 20.57 8.07
C ASP A 224 -4.64 19.20 7.58
N SER A 225 -4.65 18.21 8.48
CA SER A 225 -4.11 16.89 8.17
C SER A 225 -5.01 16.09 7.21
N GLU A 226 -6.33 16.31 7.20
CA GLU A 226 -7.24 15.61 6.28
C GLU A 226 -7.00 16.08 4.84
N LEU A 227 -6.97 17.40 4.63
CA LEU A 227 -6.71 18.00 3.33
C LEU A 227 -5.28 17.70 2.85
N MET A 228 -4.30 17.61 3.76
CA MET A 228 -2.95 17.16 3.42
C MET A 228 -2.96 15.72 2.88
N MET A 229 -3.59 14.80 3.59
CA MET A 229 -3.66 13.39 3.19
C MET A 229 -4.39 13.21 1.85
N ASP A 230 -5.47 13.97 1.64
CA ASP A 230 -6.21 13.99 0.38
C ASP A 230 -5.38 14.53 -0.78
N ALA A 231 -4.61 15.60 -0.56
CA ALA A 231 -3.69 16.10 -1.58
C ALA A 231 -2.63 15.06 -1.94
N ILE A 232 -2.02 14.40 -0.94
CA ILE A 232 -0.99 13.37 -1.15
C ILE A 232 -1.56 12.16 -1.90
N LYS A 233 -2.81 11.76 -1.62
CA LYS A 233 -3.55 10.76 -2.40
C LYS A 233 -3.60 11.13 -3.88
N GLU A 234 -4.00 12.36 -4.17
CA GLU A 234 -4.12 12.83 -5.55
C GLU A 234 -2.76 12.95 -6.25
N VAL A 235 -1.69 13.30 -5.51
CA VAL A 235 -0.32 13.21 -6.04
C VAL A 235 0.01 11.79 -6.49
N LEU A 236 -0.28 10.76 -5.68
CA LEU A 236 -0.04 9.37 -6.08
C LEU A 236 -0.91 8.91 -7.25
N ASN A 237 -2.17 9.35 -7.31
CA ASN A 237 -3.03 9.08 -8.48
C ASN A 237 -2.42 9.68 -9.75
N VAL A 238 -1.92 10.92 -9.69
CA VAL A 238 -1.26 11.56 -10.82
C VAL A 238 0.03 10.83 -11.21
N LEU A 239 0.87 10.48 -10.24
CA LEU A 239 2.12 9.76 -10.48
C LEU A 239 1.87 8.38 -11.11
N SER A 240 0.94 7.61 -10.56
CA SER A 240 0.59 6.28 -11.10
C SER A 240 -0.02 6.38 -12.50
N GLY A 241 -0.85 7.40 -12.78
CA GLY A 241 -1.36 7.68 -14.12
C GLY A 241 -0.26 8.03 -15.13
N MET A 242 0.72 8.85 -14.71
CA MET A 242 1.89 9.18 -15.53
C MET A 242 2.77 7.96 -15.80
N ILE A 243 2.98 7.10 -14.80
CA ILE A 243 3.70 5.83 -14.96
C ILE A 243 2.94 4.94 -15.94
N LYS A 244 1.62 4.81 -15.80
CA LYS A 244 0.80 4.00 -16.71
C LYS A 244 0.93 4.44 -18.17
N THR A 245 0.90 5.75 -18.40
CA THR A 245 1.04 6.31 -19.76
C THR A 245 2.43 6.08 -20.35
N GLN A 246 3.48 6.04 -19.51
CA GLN A 246 4.85 5.77 -19.94
C GLN A 246 5.09 4.28 -20.20
N LEU A 247 4.62 3.43 -19.28
CA LEU A 247 4.93 2.02 -19.27
C LEU A 247 4.09 1.20 -20.22
N PHE A 248 2.81 1.56 -20.32
CA PHE A 248 1.84 0.69 -20.95
C PHE A 248 1.43 1.27 -22.29
N LYS A 249 1.69 0.48 -23.32
CA LYS A 249 0.94 0.59 -24.57
C LYS A 249 -0.54 0.42 -24.23
N PRO A 250 -1.47 0.84 -25.10
CA PRO A 250 -2.92 0.71 -24.87
C PRO A 250 -3.42 -0.70 -24.48
N ASN A 251 -2.56 -1.73 -24.55
CA ASN A 251 -2.89 -3.14 -24.40
C ASN A 251 -2.07 -3.82 -23.29
N THR A 252 -1.67 -3.14 -22.21
CA THR A 252 -1.14 -3.83 -21.01
C THR A 252 -1.78 -3.22 -19.78
N PRO A 253 -2.93 -3.74 -19.32
CA PRO A 253 -3.71 -3.07 -18.30
C PRO A 253 -3.16 -3.33 -16.89
N TYR A 254 -2.43 -2.36 -16.35
CA TYR A 254 -2.29 -2.26 -14.89
C TYR A 254 -3.47 -1.48 -14.32
N LEU A 255 -4.12 -2.09 -13.35
CA LEU A 255 -5.18 -1.49 -12.56
C LEU A 255 -4.52 -0.73 -11.41
N THR A 256 -4.83 0.55 -11.28
CA THR A 256 -4.48 1.33 -10.10
C THR A 256 -5.58 1.08 -9.09
N ASN A 257 -5.23 0.59 -7.90
CA ASN A 257 -6.16 0.37 -6.81
C ASN A 257 -6.19 1.60 -5.88
N LEU A 258 -6.92 1.50 -4.79
CA LEU A 258 -7.10 2.53 -3.79
C LEU A 258 -5.77 2.99 -3.18
N PRO A 259 -5.38 4.28 -3.29
CA PRO A 259 -4.27 4.79 -2.51
C PRO A 259 -4.65 4.79 -1.02
N PHE A 260 -3.71 4.48 -0.15
CA PHE A 260 -3.93 4.46 1.29
C PHE A 260 -2.79 5.19 1.99
N PHE A 261 -3.11 5.82 3.12
CA PHE A 261 -2.14 6.55 3.92
C PHE A 261 -1.65 5.70 5.08
N VAL A 262 -0.34 5.78 5.31
CA VAL A 262 0.38 5.00 6.30
C VAL A 262 0.99 5.95 7.32
N ASP A 263 0.65 5.71 8.59
CA ASP A 263 1.33 6.28 9.75
C ASP A 263 2.11 5.16 10.44
N GLY A 264 3.35 4.96 9.98
CA GLY A 264 4.13 3.77 10.23
C GLY A 264 4.97 3.40 9.01
N TYR A 265 5.34 2.13 8.86
CA TYR A 265 6.10 1.67 7.69
C TYR A 265 5.67 0.28 7.23
N ILE A 266 5.86 0.02 5.94
CA ILE A 266 5.65 -1.32 5.37
C ILE A 266 6.91 -2.15 5.60
N GLU A 267 6.75 -3.28 6.30
CA GLU A 267 7.82 -4.27 6.48
C GLU A 267 8.03 -5.03 5.15
N VAL A 268 9.26 -4.95 4.62
CA VAL A 268 9.66 -5.63 3.39
C VAL A 268 10.28 -6.97 3.77
N THR A 269 9.66 -8.07 3.35
CA THR A 269 10.15 -9.43 3.65
C THR A 269 11.03 -9.99 2.54
N ASP A 270 11.65 -11.13 2.78
CA ASP A 270 12.44 -11.91 1.84
C ASP A 270 11.69 -12.34 0.57
N LYS A 271 10.36 -12.41 0.58
CA LYS A 271 9.54 -12.67 -0.62
C LYS A 271 9.29 -11.43 -1.48
N GLN A 272 9.77 -10.26 -1.06
CA GLN A 272 9.57 -8.99 -1.73
C GLN A 272 10.91 -8.38 -2.11
N ASP A 273 10.93 -7.67 -3.23
CA ASP A 273 12.00 -6.75 -3.56
C ASP A 273 11.50 -5.32 -3.40
N ALA A 274 12.32 -4.50 -2.73
CA ALA A 274 12.09 -3.06 -2.64
C ALA A 274 13.15 -2.31 -3.43
N SER A 275 12.77 -1.19 -4.04
CA SER A 275 13.71 -0.22 -4.59
C SER A 275 13.20 1.16 -4.28
N ALA A 276 14.09 2.01 -3.78
CA ALA A 276 13.72 3.34 -3.34
C ALA A 276 14.71 4.37 -3.84
N ALA A 277 14.25 5.60 -3.99
CA ALA A 277 15.10 6.73 -4.27
C ALA A 277 14.75 7.90 -3.36
N LEU A 278 15.76 8.43 -2.68
CA LEU A 278 15.68 9.72 -2.01
C LEU A 278 15.83 10.81 -3.07
N ILE A 279 14.76 11.56 -3.27
CA ILE A 279 14.69 12.72 -4.15
C ILE A 279 14.56 14.00 -3.33
N GLU A 280 14.95 15.12 -3.92
CA GLU A 280 14.72 16.45 -3.40
C GLU A 280 13.79 17.20 -4.35
N ILE A 281 12.66 17.66 -3.82
CA ILE A 281 11.68 18.50 -4.50
C ILE A 281 11.74 19.88 -3.82
N GLY A 282 12.41 20.84 -4.46
CA GLY A 282 12.67 22.14 -3.85
C GLY A 282 13.61 22.00 -2.64
N LYS A 283 13.05 22.09 -1.43
CA LYS A 283 13.75 21.87 -0.15
C LYS A 283 13.31 20.59 0.57
N VAL A 284 12.30 19.90 0.04
CA VAL A 284 11.70 18.73 0.67
C VAL A 284 12.48 17.48 0.24
N GLN A 285 12.86 16.65 1.20
CA GLN A 285 13.41 15.32 0.94
C GLN A 285 12.29 14.29 0.96
N THR A 286 12.21 13.47 -0.07
CA THR A 286 11.10 12.54 -0.26
C THR A 286 11.62 11.23 -0.81
N TYR A 287 11.03 10.13 -0.37
CA TYR A 287 11.29 8.80 -0.91
C TYR A 287 10.20 8.45 -1.92
N ILE A 288 10.64 8.06 -3.12
CA ILE A 288 9.82 7.27 -4.04
C ILE A 288 10.18 5.81 -3.79
N VAL A 289 9.19 4.99 -3.46
CA VAL A 289 9.39 3.58 -3.10
C VAL A 289 8.61 2.69 -4.05
N ILE A 290 9.24 1.61 -4.48
CA ILE A 290 8.64 0.52 -5.25
C ILE A 290 8.81 -0.75 -4.43
N ILE A 291 7.71 -1.45 -4.15
CA ILE A 291 7.73 -2.78 -3.53
C ILE A 291 7.04 -3.75 -4.49
N LYS A 292 7.67 -4.89 -4.76
CA LYS A 292 7.15 -5.92 -5.69
C LYS A 292 7.38 -7.30 -5.09
N GLN A 293 6.53 -8.28 -5.41
CA GLN A 293 6.81 -9.69 -5.10
C GLN A 293 7.98 -10.22 -5.94
N LYS A 294 8.88 -10.99 -5.34
CA LYS A 294 9.87 -11.76 -6.10
C LYS A 294 9.13 -12.78 -6.95
N SER A 295 9.43 -12.83 -8.24
CA SER A 295 8.92 -13.90 -9.10
C SER A 295 9.53 -15.22 -8.62
N GLU A 296 8.69 -16.18 -8.24
CA GLU A 296 9.16 -17.55 -8.01
C GLU A 296 9.69 -18.06 -9.35
N VAL A 297 11.00 -18.32 -9.40
CA VAL A 297 11.58 -19.01 -10.55
C VAL A 297 10.99 -20.42 -10.51
N ALA A 298 10.07 -20.74 -11.42
CA ALA A 298 9.52 -22.08 -11.54
C ALA A 298 10.67 -23.08 -11.70
N GLY A 299 10.94 -23.84 -10.64
CA GLY A 299 11.98 -24.87 -10.57
C GLY A 299 11.57 -26.16 -11.25
#